data_AF-A0AAW2XRL3-F1
#
_entry.id   AF-A0AAW2XRL3-F1
#
_cell.length_a   1.000
_cell.length_b   1.000
_cell.length_c   1.000
_cell.angle_alpha   90.00
_cell.angle_beta   90.00
_cell.angle_gamma   90.00
#
_symmetry.space_group_name_H-M   'P 1'
#
loop_
_entity.id
_entity.type
_entity.pdbx_description
1 polymer ?
#
loop_
_entity_poly.entity_id
_entity_poly.type
_entity_poly.pdbx_seq_one_letter_code
_entity_poly.pdbx_strand_id
1 'polypeptide(L)'
;MDSTMEAEYIAASEAAKEAVWMKNYIQELGVVPSIAEPVVIFCYNIGVIAQVKELRSHHHSKHILRGYHLLREMVSISDVRMDRVS
;
A
#
# COMPACT_ATOMS: atom_id res chain seq x y z
N MET A 1 12.40 -10.72 9.71
CA MET A 1 11.21 -9.83 9.67
C MET A 1 10.48 -10.11 10.95
N ASP A 2 10.37 -9.13 11.84
CA ASP A 2 9.74 -9.35 13.14
C ASP A 2 8.22 -9.24 13.00
N SER A 3 7.46 -9.90 13.90
CA SER A 3 5.99 -9.99 13.85
C SER A 3 5.30 -8.63 13.72
N THR A 4 5.88 -7.57 14.29
CA THR A 4 5.39 -6.19 14.16
C THR A 4 5.45 -5.67 12.72
N MET A 5 6.54 -5.94 12.00
CA MET A 5 6.68 -5.50 10.61
C MET A 5 5.69 -6.23 9.70
N GLU A 6 5.41 -7.51 9.98
CA GLU A 6 4.40 -8.28 9.25
C GLU A 6 2.98 -7.76 9.49
N ALA A 7 2.66 -7.42 10.74
CA ALA A 7 1.37 -6.82 11.09
C ALA A 7 1.18 -5.44 10.44
N GLU A 8 2.20 -4.58 10.48
CA GLU A 8 2.18 -3.27 9.80
C GLU A 8 2.03 -3.42 8.28
N TYR A 9 2.68 -4.43 7.71
CA TYR A 9 2.57 -4.73 6.29
C TYR A 9 1.14 -5.11 5.90
N ILE A 10 0.52 -6.03 6.65
CA ILE A 10 -0.87 -6.46 6.43
C ILE A 10 -1.80 -5.25 6.58
N ALA A 11 -1.63 -4.44 7.63
CA ALA A 11 -2.42 -3.25 7.85
C ALA A 11 -2.31 -2.24 6.69
N ALA A 12 -1.08 -1.98 6.20
CA ALA A 12 -0.86 -1.11 5.05
C ALA A 12 -1.50 -1.66 3.77
N SER A 13 -1.46 -2.98 3.57
CA SER A 13 -2.07 -3.64 2.41
C SER A 13 -3.59 -3.52 2.40
N GLU A 14 -4.24 -3.76 3.55
CA GLU A 14 -5.70 -3.61 3.63
C GLU A 14 -6.12 -2.14 3.51
N ALA A 15 -5.40 -1.22 4.15
CA ALA A 15 -5.67 0.22 4.02
C ALA A 15 -5.53 0.71 2.57
N ALA A 16 -4.51 0.25 1.84
CA ALA A 16 -4.33 0.60 0.43
C ALA A 16 -5.49 0.10 -0.45
N LYS A 17 -5.98 -1.13 -0.23
CA LYS A 17 -7.14 -1.67 -0.96
C LYS A 17 -8.38 -0.81 -0.77
N GLU A 18 -8.72 -0.51 0.48
CA GLU A 18 -9.91 0.27 0.81
C GLU A 18 -9.79 1.69 0.25
N ALA A 19 -8.63 2.32 0.37
CA ALA A 19 -8.45 3.69 -0.08
C ALA A 19 -8.45 3.81 -1.62
N VAL A 20 -7.88 2.85 -2.34
CA VAL A 20 -7.99 2.78 -3.81
C VAL A 20 -9.42 2.53 -4.25
N TRP A 21 -10.16 1.65 -3.55
CA TRP A 21 -11.58 1.45 -3.83
C TRP A 21 -12.39 2.74 -3.66
N MET A 22 -12.17 3.47 -2.57
CA MET A 22 -12.82 4.77 -2.33
C MET A 22 -12.42 5.81 -3.40
N LYS A 23 -11.15 5.87 -3.78
CA LYS A 23 -10.65 6.75 -4.85
C LYS A 23 -11.42 6.49 -6.15
N ASN A 24 -11.46 5.24 -6.59
CA ASN A 24 -12.13 4.83 -7.82
C ASN A 24 -13.63 5.15 -7.77
N TYR A 25 -14.28 4.87 -6.64
CA TYR A 25 -15.70 5.20 -6.45
C TYR A 25 -15.96 6.70 -6.59
N ILE A 26 -15.15 7.54 -5.96
CA ILE A 26 -15.28 9.01 -6.05
C ILE A 26 -14.96 9.51 -7.47
N GLN A 27 -14.00 8.89 -8.17
CA GLN A 27 -13.68 9.19 -9.57
C GLN A 27 -14.88 8.92 -10.48
N GLU A 28 -15.55 7.79 -10.31
CA GLU A 28 -16.75 7.43 -11.07
C GLU A 28 -17.90 8.41 -10.84
N LEU A 29 -18.04 8.95 -9.62
CA LEU A 29 -19.03 9.99 -9.33
C LEU A 29 -18.71 11.32 -10.00
N GLY A 30 -17.44 11.59 -10.35
CA GLY A 30 -17.02 12.82 -11.03
C GLY A 30 -17.14 14.10 -10.18
N VAL A 31 -17.31 13.97 -8.86
CA VAL A 31 -17.61 15.09 -7.95
C VAL A 31 -16.38 15.73 -7.30
N VAL A 32 -15.22 15.07 -7.33
CA VAL A 32 -13.96 15.57 -6.75
C VAL A 32 -12.83 15.47 -7.78
N PRO A 33 -12.53 16.53 -8.56
CA PRO A 33 -11.47 16.47 -9.58
C PRO A 33 -10.07 16.19 -9.03
N SER A 34 -9.79 16.57 -7.78
CA SER A 34 -8.49 16.36 -7.13
C SER A 34 -8.23 14.92 -6.70
N ILE A 35 -9.22 14.03 -6.82
CA ILE A 35 -9.08 12.62 -6.41
C ILE A 35 -8.19 11.81 -7.37
N ALA A 36 -7.77 12.41 -8.50
CA ALA A 36 -6.89 11.77 -9.48
C ALA A 36 -5.48 11.49 -8.93
N GLU A 37 -5.04 12.22 -7.91
CA GLU A 37 -3.73 12.06 -7.29
C GLU A 37 -3.60 10.69 -6.56
N PRO A 38 -2.36 10.17 -6.40
CA PRO A 38 -2.12 8.96 -5.63
C PRO A 38 -2.56 9.09 -4.18
N VAL A 39 -3.16 8.04 -3.61
CA VAL A 39 -3.51 8.02 -2.19
C VAL A 39 -2.25 7.85 -1.35
N VAL A 40 -2.05 8.70 -0.35
CA VAL A 40 -0.90 8.59 0.55
C VAL A 40 -1.24 7.63 1.70
N ILE A 41 -0.49 6.54 1.80
CA ILE A 41 -0.53 5.61 2.94
C ILE A 41 0.67 5.91 3.82
N PHE A 42 0.43 6.32 5.07
CA PHE A 42 1.48 6.57 6.04
C PHE A 42 1.82 5.29 6.82
N CYS A 43 3.11 4.97 6.91
CA CYS A 43 3.61 3.84 7.69
C CYS A 43 4.73 4.26 8.63
N TYR A 44 4.76 3.71 9.84
CA TYR A 44 5.82 4.00 10.82
C TYR A 44 7.14 3.31 10.44
N ASN A 45 7.04 2.12 9.84
CA ASN A 45 8.18 1.28 9.55
C ASN A 45 8.79 1.55 8.18
N ILE A 46 9.95 2.19 8.18
CA ILE A 46 10.75 2.49 6.97
C ILE A 46 11.14 1.20 6.23
N GLY A 47 11.28 0.07 6.95
CA GLY A 47 11.54 -1.24 6.36
C GLY A 47 10.39 -1.74 5.47
N VAL A 48 9.14 -1.43 5.82
CA VAL A 48 7.97 -1.73 4.98
C VAL A 48 8.00 -0.88 3.70
N ILE A 49 8.29 0.41 3.83
CA ILE A 49 8.43 1.34 2.69
C ILE A 49 9.56 0.88 1.75
N ALA A 50 10.68 0.42 2.31
CA ALA A 50 11.81 -0.10 1.54
C ALA A 50 11.47 -1.43 0.84
N GLN A 51 10.77 -2.37 1.52
CA GLN A 51 10.40 -3.66 0.94
C GLN A 51 9.39 -3.56 -0.19
N VAL A 52 8.45 -2.61 -0.14
CA VAL A 52 7.55 -2.35 -1.28
C VAL A 52 8.34 -1.87 -2.50
N LYS A 53 9.50 -1.22 -2.28
CA LYS A 53 10.40 -0.75 -3.35
C LYS A 53 11.43 -1.81 -3.79
N GLU A 54 11.79 -2.79 -2.95
CA GLU A 54 12.88 -3.76 -3.22
C GLU A 54 12.37 -5.19 -3.51
N LEU A 55 13.01 -5.89 -4.45
CA LEU A 55 12.64 -7.23 -4.97
C LEU A 55 13.07 -8.41 -4.07
N ARG A 56 13.05 -8.28 -2.74
CA ARG A 56 13.55 -9.36 -1.88
C ARG A 56 12.44 -10.30 -1.47
N SER A 57 12.41 -11.50 -2.08
CA SER A 57 11.58 -12.60 -1.58
C SER A 57 12.30 -13.31 -0.43
N HIS A 58 11.72 -13.21 0.77
CA HIS A 58 12.00 -14.17 1.83
C HIS A 58 10.82 -15.16 1.91
N HIS A 59 11.03 -16.31 2.57
CA HIS A 59 10.02 -17.34 2.72
C HIS A 59 8.87 -16.81 3.61
N HIS A 60 7.79 -16.33 3.00
CA HIS A 60 6.61 -15.81 3.69
C HIS A 60 5.37 -16.68 3.47
N SER A 61 4.36 -16.54 4.33
CA SER A 61 3.06 -17.16 4.12
C SER A 61 2.40 -16.60 2.85
N LYS A 62 1.55 -17.41 2.19
CA LYS A 62 0.89 -17.02 0.93
C LYS A 62 0.10 -15.71 1.03
N HIS A 63 -0.53 -15.46 2.18
CA HIS A 63 -1.36 -14.26 2.40
C HIS A 63 -0.52 -12.99 2.43
N ILE A 64 0.65 -13.06 3.08
CA ILE A 64 1.61 -11.97 3.15
C ILE A 64 2.18 -11.68 1.75
N LEU A 65 2.59 -12.72 1.01
CA LEU A 65 3.07 -12.58 -0.37
C LEU A 65 2.04 -11.92 -1.29
N ARG A 66 0.76 -12.27 -1.14
CA ARG A 66 -0.32 -11.65 -1.92
C ARG A 66 -0.47 -10.17 -1.60
N GLY A 67 -0.43 -9.80 -0.32
CA GLY A 67 -0.38 -8.38 0.07
C GLY A 67 0.81 -7.68 -0.60
N TYR A 68 2.01 -8.29 -0.51
CA TYR A 68 3.26 -7.77 -1.10
C TYR A 68 3.12 -7.40 -2.56
N HIS A 69 2.61 -8.32 -3.35
CA HIS A 69 2.41 -8.09 -4.76
C HIS A 69 1.40 -6.98 -5.02
N LEU A 70 0.30 -6.92 -4.25
CA LEU A 70 -0.75 -5.93 -4.46
C LEU A 70 -0.31 -4.51 -4.11
N LEU A 71 0.28 -4.29 -2.94
CA LEU A 71 0.79 -2.96 -2.56
C LEU A 71 1.85 -2.46 -3.55
N ARG A 72 2.73 -3.36 -3.99
CA ARG A 72 3.77 -3.03 -4.97
C ARG A 72 3.17 -2.67 -6.32
N GLU A 73 2.14 -3.39 -6.76
CA GLU A 73 1.40 -3.08 -7.98
C GLU A 73 0.74 -1.70 -7.88
N MET A 74 0.01 -1.41 -6.80
CA MET A 74 -0.65 -0.12 -6.55
C MET A 74 0.35 1.05 -6.54
N VAL A 75 1.54 0.85 -5.95
CA VAL A 75 2.60 1.85 -6.00
C VAL A 75 3.16 2.00 -7.41
N SER A 76 3.34 0.90 -8.15
CA SER A 76 3.89 0.93 -9.51
C SER A 76 2.99 1.65 -10.53
N ILE A 77 1.67 1.55 -10.37
CA ILE A 77 0.68 2.25 -11.21
C ILE A 77 0.33 3.64 -10.68
N SER A 78 1.03 4.12 -9.64
CA SER A 78 0.80 5.43 -9.00
C SER A 78 -0.61 5.61 -8.41
N ASP A 79 -1.28 4.53 -8.02
CA ASP A 79 -2.53 4.62 -7.26
C ASP A 79 -2.28 4.92 -5.79
N VAL A 80 -1.16 4.44 -5.26
CA VAL A 80 -0.74 4.62 -3.87
C VAL A 80 0.67 5.19 -3.81
N ARG A 81 0.90 6.12 -2.89
CA ARG A 81 2.22 6.58 -2.47
C ARG A 81 2.42 6.23 -1.00
N MET A 82 3.49 5.51 -0.68
CA MET A 82 3.84 5.25 0.72
C MET A 82 4.75 6.35 1.26
N ASP A 83 4.43 6.85 2.45
CA ASP A 83 5.26 7.83 3.16
C ASP A 83 5.43 7.44 4.63
N ARG A 84 6.44 8.01 5.29
CA ARG A 84 6.67 7.76 6.71
C ARG A 84 5.83 8.71 7.57
N VAL A 85 5.36 8.21 8.70
CA VAL A 85 4.90 9.08 9.79
C VAL A 85 6.14 9.81 10.34
N SER A 86 6.11 11.15 10.41
CA SER A 86 7.18 11.95 11.04
C SER A 86 6.86 12.25 12.50
#